data_AF-A0A1G6R024-F1
#
_entry.id   AF-A0A1G6R024-F1
#
_cell.length_a   1.000
_cell.length_b   1.000
_cell.length_c   1.000
_cell.angle_alpha   90.00
_cell.angle_beta   90.00
_cell.angle_gamma   90.00
#
_symmetry.space_group_name_H-M   'P 1'
#
loop_
_entity.id
_entity.type
_entity.pdbx_description
1 polymer ?
#
loop_
_entity_poly.entity_id
_entity_poly.type
_entity_poly.pdbx_seq_one_letter_code
_entity_poly.pdbx_strand_id
1 'polypeptide(L)'
;MIDAAAIKLRYEALSPVLDERGRRRFAAAEALAAGWGGIVAVSAATGIARSTIGYGLRELRGTAPDSSVGGVRRKGAGRKPLTQTDPTLLSDLERLVDPQTRGDPMSPLKWTSKSLRNLAAALCAMGHRSATTASGAC
;
A
#
# COMPACT_ATOMS: atom_id res chain seq x y z
N MET A 1 -18.81 34.13 -3.38
CA MET A 1 -17.55 33.94 -2.61
C MET A 1 -17.53 32.51 -2.14
N ILE A 2 -16.44 31.76 -2.34
CA ILE A 2 -16.37 30.37 -1.87
C ILE A 2 -16.17 30.39 -0.36
N ASP A 3 -17.08 29.76 0.39
CA ASP A 3 -16.97 29.66 1.84
C ASP A 3 -16.03 28.51 2.22
N ALA A 4 -14.74 28.82 2.28
CA ALA A 4 -13.70 27.86 2.66
C ALA A 4 -13.86 27.36 4.11
N ALA A 5 -14.43 28.17 5.01
CA ALA A 5 -14.64 27.80 6.40
C ALA A 5 -15.73 26.72 6.51
N ALA A 6 -16.84 26.88 5.78
CA ALA A 6 -17.89 25.87 5.72
C ALA A 6 -17.40 24.55 5.10
N ILE A 7 -16.57 24.61 4.05
CA ILE A 7 -15.97 23.41 3.44
C ILE A 7 -15.09 22.69 4.47
N LYS A 8 -14.25 23.43 5.19
CA LYS A 8 -13.38 22.86 6.23
C LYS A 8 -14.18 22.20 7.34
N LEU A 9 -15.23 22.86 7.83
CA LEU A 9 -16.11 22.31 8.88
C LEU A 9 -16.76 20.99 8.45
N ARG A 10 -17.32 20.93 7.24
CA ARG A 10 -17.89 19.68 6.70
C ARG A 10 -16.84 18.59 6.55
N TYR A 11 -15.64 18.95 6.10
CA TYR A 11 -14.54 18.00 5.92
C TYR A 11 -14.08 17.40 7.25
N GLU A 12 -13.82 18.22 8.27
CA GLU A 12 -13.36 17.76 9.60
C GLU A 12 -14.41 16.86 10.28
N ALA A 13 -15.70 17.16 10.10
CA ALA A 13 -16.79 16.33 10.63
C ALA A 13 -16.84 14.94 9.99
N LEU A 14 -16.51 14.81 8.70
CA LEU A 14 -16.60 13.56 7.96
C LEU A 14 -15.26 12.82 7.83
N SER A 15 -14.12 13.50 7.94
CA SER A 15 -12.80 12.90 7.73
C SER A 15 -12.50 11.67 8.59
N PRO A 16 -12.98 11.54 9.85
CA PRO A 16 -12.72 10.35 10.67
C PRO A 16 -13.43 9.08 10.18
N VAL A 17 -14.57 9.22 9.50
CA VAL A 17 -15.38 8.09 9.01
C VAL A 17 -15.15 7.79 7.53
N LEU A 18 -14.57 8.74 6.79
CA LEU A 18 -14.25 8.56 5.37
C LEU A 18 -12.92 7.85 5.19
N ASP A 19 -12.93 6.83 4.33
CA ASP A 19 -11.72 6.24 3.78
C ASP A 19 -11.08 7.18 2.74
N GLU A 20 -9.93 6.80 2.20
CA GLU A 20 -9.20 7.61 1.21
C GLU A 20 -10.07 7.93 -0.03
N ARG A 21 -10.90 6.98 -0.45
CA ARG A 21 -11.85 7.16 -1.55
C ARG A 21 -12.95 8.16 -1.19
N GLY A 22 -13.54 8.02 -0.02
CA GLY A 22 -14.58 8.91 0.51
C GLY A 22 -14.08 10.34 0.62
N ARG A 23 -12.88 10.55 1.17
CA ARG A 23 -12.25 11.88 1.26
C ARG A 23 -12.05 12.52 -0.12
N ARG A 24 -11.57 11.76 -1.08
CA ARG A 24 -11.36 12.21 -2.46
C ARG A 24 -12.66 12.59 -3.17
N ARG A 25 -13.73 11.80 -2.99
CA ARG A 25 -15.06 12.09 -3.56
C ARG A 25 -15.71 13.30 -2.91
N PHE A 26 -15.62 13.40 -1.59
CA PHE A 26 -16.09 14.57 -0.86
C PHE A 26 -15.42 15.84 -1.39
N ALA A 27 -14.09 15.85 -1.49
CA ALA A 27 -13.35 17.00 -1.99
C ALA A 27 -13.69 17.34 -3.45
N ALA A 28 -13.89 16.34 -4.30
CA ALA A 28 -14.31 16.54 -5.68
C ALA A 28 -15.74 17.11 -5.78
N ALA A 29 -16.66 16.66 -4.93
CA ALA A 29 -18.03 17.18 -4.87
C ALA A 29 -18.08 18.63 -4.39
N GLU A 30 -17.33 18.98 -3.35
CA GLU A 30 -17.19 20.36 -2.87
C GLU A 30 -16.57 21.26 -3.94
N ALA A 31 -15.55 20.77 -4.66
CA ALA A 31 -14.92 21.52 -5.73
C ALA A 31 -15.86 21.74 -6.93
N LEU A 32 -16.71 20.74 -7.23
CA LEU A 32 -17.75 20.85 -8.25
C LEU A 32 -18.80 21.90 -7.87
N ALA A 33 -19.27 21.87 -6.61
CA ALA A 33 -20.26 22.82 -6.09
C ALA A 33 -19.72 24.25 -6.00
N ALA A 34 -18.44 24.42 -5.65
CA ALA A 34 -17.79 25.72 -5.55
C ALA A 34 -17.52 26.41 -6.90
N GLY A 35 -17.54 25.66 -8.01
CA GLY A 35 -17.36 26.20 -9.36
C GLY A 35 -15.95 26.70 -9.64
N TRP A 36 -15.83 27.88 -10.26
CA TRP A 36 -14.53 28.45 -10.65
C TRP A 36 -13.67 28.74 -9.41
N GLY A 37 -12.44 28.24 -9.41
CA GLY A 37 -11.55 28.32 -8.24
C GLY A 37 -11.83 27.27 -7.14
N GLY A 38 -12.85 26.41 -7.31
CA GLY A 38 -13.25 25.40 -6.33
C GLY A 38 -12.12 24.45 -5.93
N ILE A 39 -11.30 24.00 -6.88
CA ILE A 39 -10.14 23.13 -6.60
C ILE A 39 -9.14 23.81 -5.66
N VAL A 40 -8.88 25.10 -5.86
CA VAL A 40 -7.92 25.85 -5.05
C VAL A 40 -8.48 26.07 -3.65
N ALA A 41 -9.75 26.47 -3.54
CA ALA A 41 -10.42 26.70 -2.27
C ALA A 41 -10.54 25.42 -1.43
N VAL A 42 -10.96 24.31 -2.04
CA VAL A 42 -11.08 23.01 -1.34
C VAL A 42 -9.71 22.49 -0.93
N SER A 43 -8.69 22.63 -1.77
CA SER A 43 -7.32 22.22 -1.42
C SER A 43 -6.80 23.01 -0.22
N ALA A 44 -7.04 24.33 -0.17
CA ALA A 44 -6.68 25.16 0.97
C ALA A 44 -7.46 24.81 2.24
N ALA A 45 -8.76 24.48 2.11
CA ALA A 45 -9.62 24.16 3.25
C ALA A 45 -9.35 22.76 3.85
N THR A 46 -9.03 21.77 3.01
CA THR A 46 -8.94 20.35 3.41
C THR A 46 -7.52 19.81 3.46
N GLY A 47 -6.54 20.50 2.86
CA GLY A 47 -5.17 20.02 2.71
C GLY A 47 -4.99 18.94 1.63
N ILE A 48 -6.06 18.54 0.94
CA ILE A 48 -5.98 17.54 -0.13
C ILE A 48 -5.27 18.15 -1.35
N ALA A 49 -4.37 17.37 -1.95
CA ALA A 49 -3.64 17.79 -3.14
C ALA A 49 -4.59 18.11 -4.31
N ARG A 50 -4.31 19.20 -5.03
CA ARG A 50 -5.12 19.64 -6.18
C ARG A 50 -5.24 18.56 -7.26
N SER A 51 -4.18 17.78 -7.46
CA SER A 51 -4.16 16.63 -8.38
C SER A 51 -5.18 15.55 -7.97
N THR A 52 -5.29 15.24 -6.68
CA THR A 52 -6.26 14.29 -6.12
C THR A 52 -7.70 14.77 -6.28
N ILE A 53 -7.95 16.07 -6.06
CA ILE A 53 -9.27 16.69 -6.27
C ILE A 53 -9.65 16.66 -7.75
N GLY A 54 -8.70 17.02 -8.64
CA GLY A 54 -8.88 16.95 -10.09
C GLY A 54 -9.12 15.52 -10.58
N TYR A 55 -8.43 14.54 -10.00
CA TYR A 55 -8.68 13.13 -10.27
C TYR A 55 -10.11 12.72 -9.86
N GLY A 56 -10.53 13.08 -8.65
CA GLY A 56 -11.90 12.82 -8.17
C GLY A 56 -12.97 13.50 -9.03
N LEU A 57 -12.73 14.70 -9.54
CA LEU A 57 -13.63 15.38 -10.49
C LEU A 57 -13.78 14.59 -11.81
N ARG A 58 -12.68 14.04 -12.33
CA ARG A 58 -12.72 13.20 -13.53
C ARG A 58 -13.50 11.91 -13.30
N GLU A 59 -13.36 11.29 -12.12
CA GLU A 59 -14.18 10.14 -11.73
C GLU A 59 -15.66 10.49 -11.64
N LEU A 60 -16.02 11.60 -10.97
CA LEU A 60 -17.42 12.04 -10.86
C LEU A 60 -18.05 12.33 -12.23
N ARG A 61 -17.25 12.79 -13.20
CA ARG A 61 -17.67 13.02 -14.58
C ARG A 61 -17.66 11.77 -15.46
N GLY A 62 -17.25 10.61 -14.93
CA GLY A 62 -17.12 9.36 -15.71
C GLY A 62 -15.96 9.34 -16.71
N THR A 63 -15.05 10.33 -16.63
CA THR A 63 -13.89 10.49 -17.54
C THR A 63 -12.62 9.79 -17.04
N ALA A 64 -12.64 9.28 -15.81
CA ALA A 64 -11.60 8.42 -15.27
C ALA A 64 -12.27 7.18 -14.65
N PRO A 65 -11.68 5.98 -14.83
CA PRO A 65 -12.17 4.79 -14.16
C PRO A 65 -12.10 4.99 -12.65
N ASP A 66 -13.11 4.46 -11.96
CA ASP A 66 -13.11 4.42 -10.52
C ASP A 66 -11.92 3.57 -10.06
N SER A 67 -10.90 4.22 -9.47
CA SER A 67 -9.67 3.53 -9.07
C SER A 67 -9.88 2.49 -7.95
N SER A 68 -11.12 2.37 -7.48
CA SER A 68 -11.56 1.42 -6.46
C SER A 68 -12.31 0.20 -6.99
N VAL A 69 -12.37 0.00 -8.32
CA VAL A 69 -12.72 -1.30 -8.91
C VAL A 69 -11.62 -2.29 -8.51
N GLY A 70 -11.76 -2.85 -7.30
CA GLY A 70 -10.71 -3.58 -6.58
C GLY A 70 -10.86 -3.57 -5.05
N GLY A 71 -11.74 -2.73 -4.50
CA GLY A 71 -12.09 -2.72 -3.08
C GLY A 71 -11.12 -1.94 -2.18
N VAL A 72 -11.63 -1.48 -1.04
CA VAL A 72 -10.82 -0.90 0.04
C VAL A 72 -9.99 -2.02 0.65
N ARG A 73 -8.66 -2.01 0.47
CA ARG A 73 -7.79 -2.95 1.19
C ARG A 73 -7.98 -2.74 2.69
N ARG A 74 -8.55 -3.73 3.39
CA ARG A 74 -8.51 -3.76 4.86
C ARG A 74 -7.04 -3.77 5.31
N LYS A 75 -6.75 -3.04 6.39
CA LYS A 75 -5.48 -3.19 7.12
C LYS A 75 -5.35 -4.69 7.50
N GLY A 76 -4.31 -5.35 7.02
CA GLY A 76 -4.12 -6.80 7.18
C GLY A 76 -4.54 -7.70 6.00
N ALA A 77 -5.08 -7.14 4.90
CA ALA A 77 -5.37 -7.89 3.67
C ALA A 77 -4.14 -8.07 2.75
N GLY A 78 -2.94 -8.07 3.34
CA GLY A 78 -1.71 -8.51 2.65
C GLY A 78 -1.60 -10.03 2.70
N ARG A 79 -0.80 -10.62 1.82
CA ARG A 79 -0.38 -12.02 1.95
C ARG A 79 0.26 -12.16 3.34
N LYS A 80 -0.26 -13.05 4.19
CA LYS A 80 0.34 -13.36 5.50
C LYS A 80 1.84 -13.64 5.30
N PRO A 81 2.73 -13.16 6.19
CA PRO A 81 4.15 -13.44 6.05
C PRO A 81 4.35 -14.96 5.98
N LEU A 82 5.26 -15.40 5.11
CA LEU A 82 5.52 -16.82 4.87
C LEU A 82 5.88 -17.57 6.17
N THR A 83 6.47 -16.89 7.15
CA THR A 83 6.74 -17.42 8.50
C THR A 83 5.49 -17.79 9.30
N GLN A 84 4.32 -17.23 8.98
CA GLN A 84 3.03 -17.62 9.58
C GLN A 84 2.32 -18.73 8.79
N THR A 85 2.69 -18.94 7.52
CA THR A 85 2.07 -19.96 6.66
C THR A 85 2.90 -21.24 6.62
N ASP A 86 4.21 -21.11 6.87
CA ASP A 86 5.22 -22.14 6.77
C ASP A 86 6.22 -21.95 7.94
N PRO A 87 5.94 -22.55 9.11
CA PRO A 87 6.76 -22.37 10.30
C PRO A 87 8.14 -23.04 10.17
N THR A 88 8.31 -24.00 9.25
CA THR A 88 9.60 -24.69 9.03
C THR A 88 10.53 -23.93 8.08
N LEU A 89 9.99 -22.98 7.30
CA LEU A 89 10.77 -22.12 6.40
C LEU A 89 11.96 -21.43 7.08
N LEU A 90 11.78 -20.91 8.30
CA LEU A 90 12.83 -20.19 9.02
C LEU A 90 13.96 -21.14 9.42
N SER A 91 13.61 -22.30 9.99
CA SER A 91 14.59 -23.33 10.38
C SER A 91 15.33 -23.92 9.18
N ASP A 92 14.65 -24.10 8.04
CA ASP A 92 15.27 -24.65 6.84
C ASP A 92 16.16 -23.62 6.13
N LEU A 93 15.81 -22.33 6.18
CA LEU A 93 16.70 -21.25 5.76
C LEU A 93 17.94 -21.16 6.67
N GLU A 94 17.77 -21.26 7.99
CA GLU A 94 18.90 -21.28 8.93
C GLU A 94 19.82 -22.46 8.66
N ARG A 95 19.28 -23.66 8.40
CA ARG A 95 20.08 -24.84 8.03
C ARG A 95 20.84 -24.67 6.71
N LEU A 96 20.34 -23.86 5.77
CA LEU A 96 21.06 -23.55 4.52
C LEU A 96 22.17 -22.52 4.69
N VAL A 97 22.08 -21.69 5.74
CA VAL A 97 22.95 -20.55 6.03
C VAL A 97 24.04 -20.90 7.05
N ASP A 98 23.71 -21.61 8.12
CA ASP A 98 24.63 -21.96 9.22
C ASP A 98 25.86 -22.77 8.79
N PRO A 99 25.77 -23.78 7.90
CA PRO A 99 26.94 -24.55 7.48
C PRO A 99 27.96 -23.73 6.69
N GLN A 100 27.58 -22.53 6.23
CA GLN A 100 28.40 -21.67 5.38
C GLN A 100 28.70 -20.30 6.00
N THR A 101 28.26 -20.08 7.24
CA THR A 101 28.56 -18.84 7.97
C THR A 101 30.00 -18.93 8.48
N ARG A 102 30.93 -18.22 7.84
CA ARG A 102 32.24 -17.93 8.44
C ARG A 102 32.04 -16.75 9.40
N GLY A 103 31.99 -17.01 10.70
CA GLY A 103 31.82 -15.99 11.73
C GLY A 103 31.25 -16.56 13.02
N ASP A 104 31.01 -15.68 13.99
CA ASP A 104 30.37 -16.02 15.27
C ASP A 104 28.88 -16.37 15.03
N PRO A 105 28.41 -17.58 15.40
CA PRO A 105 27.02 -18.01 15.25
C PRO A 105 26.01 -17.10 15.97
N MET A 106 26.45 -16.26 16.92
CA MET A 106 25.61 -15.32 17.66
C MET A 106 25.53 -13.91 17.04
N SER A 107 26.18 -13.66 15.90
CA SER A 107 26.11 -12.36 15.22
C SER A 107 24.72 -12.12 14.59
N PRO A 108 24.12 -10.92 14.76
CA PRO A 108 22.84 -10.58 14.14
C PRO A 108 22.89 -10.55 12.60
N LEU A 109 24.09 -10.52 12.00
CA LEU A 109 24.31 -10.59 10.56
C LEU A 109 25.06 -11.90 10.23
N LYS A 110 24.36 -12.84 9.60
CA LYS A 110 24.94 -14.08 9.08
C LYS A 110 25.47 -13.85 7.66
N TRP A 111 26.79 -13.93 7.46
CA TRP A 111 27.40 -13.79 6.14
C TRP A 111 27.28 -15.09 5.35
N THR A 112 26.75 -15.03 4.13
CA THR A 112 26.68 -16.18 3.22
C THR A 112 27.36 -15.89 1.89
N SER A 113 27.96 -16.93 1.29
CA SER A 113 28.52 -16.87 -0.07
C SER A 113 27.49 -17.21 -1.16
N LYS A 114 26.28 -17.63 -0.78
CA LYS A 114 25.19 -17.95 -1.72
C LYS A 114 24.41 -16.70 -2.10
N SER A 115 24.11 -16.58 -3.39
CA SER A 115 23.18 -15.56 -3.86
C SER A 115 21.75 -15.86 -3.38
N LEU A 116 20.93 -14.83 -3.28
CA LEU A 116 19.52 -14.93 -2.89
C LEU A 116 18.72 -15.89 -3.80
N ARG A 117 19.09 -15.98 -5.09
CA ARG A 117 18.46 -16.93 -6.04
C ARG A 117 18.78 -18.38 -5.70
N ASN A 118 20.01 -18.67 -5.28
CA ASN A 118 20.42 -20.03 -4.92
C ASN A 118 19.74 -20.48 -3.63
N LEU A 119 19.55 -19.56 -2.67
CA LEU A 119 18.77 -19.84 -1.45
C LEU A 119 17.29 -20.09 -1.77
N ALA A 120 16.68 -19.26 -2.64
CA ALA A 120 15.30 -19.47 -3.07
C ALA A 120 15.12 -20.80 -3.82
N ALA A 121 16.05 -21.17 -4.71
CA ALA A 121 16.01 -22.46 -5.40
C ALA A 121 16.13 -23.66 -4.44
N ALA A 122 17.01 -23.58 -3.45
CA ALA A 122 17.16 -24.62 -2.43
C ALA A 122 15.91 -24.75 -1.55
N LEU A 123 15.27 -23.63 -1.19
CA LEU A 123 14.00 -23.63 -0.45
C LEU A 123 12.85 -24.20 -1.29
N CYS A 124 12.77 -23.89 -2.59
CA CYS A 124 11.81 -24.50 -3.50
C CYS A 124 12.01 -26.01 -3.63
N ALA A 125 13.26 -26.49 -3.70
CA ALA A 125 13.58 -27.92 -3.75
C ALA A 125 13.17 -28.67 -2.47
N MET A 126 13.12 -27.97 -1.33
CA MET A 126 12.61 -28.50 -0.05
C MET A 126 11.08 -28.38 0.10
N GLY A 127 10.38 -27.90 -0.94
CA GLY A 127 8.91 -27.83 -0.96
C GLY A 127 8.32 -26.49 -0.49
N HIS A 128 9.16 -25.51 -0.16
CA HIS A 128 8.68 -24.19 0.27
C HIS A 128 8.34 -23.29 -0.92
N ARG A 129 7.16 -22.66 -0.89
CA ARG A 129 6.76 -21.69 -1.92
C ARG A 129 7.33 -20.30 -1.63
N SER A 130 8.63 -20.11 -1.86
CA SER A 130 9.28 -18.80 -1.75
C SER A 130 9.14 -17.99 -3.05
N ALA A 131 8.24 -17.02 -3.08
CA ALA A 131 8.14 -16.08 -4.20
C ALA A 131 9.13 -14.93 -4.00
N THR A 132 10.26 -14.97 -4.72
CA THR A 132 11.15 -13.82 -4.84
C THR A 132 10.73 -13.02 -6.07
N THR A 133 9.82 -12.06 -5.89
CA THR A 133 9.42 -10.97 -6.82
C THR A 133 9.18 -11.33 -8.31
N ALA A 134 7.92 -11.14 -8.73
CA ALA A 134 7.41 -10.97 -10.10
C ALA A 134 7.88 -11.99 -11.16
N SER A 135 6.95 -12.85 -11.55
CA SER A 135 7.05 -13.88 -12.60
C SER A 135 7.65 -15.21 -12.12
N GLY A 136 6.79 -16.23 -12.09
CA GLY A 136 7.17 -17.62 -11.83
C GLY A 136 6.89 -18.05 -10.39
N ALA A 137 5.68 -18.54 -10.16
CA ALA A 137 5.44 -19.49 -9.09
C ALA A 137 6.08 -20.84 -9.49
N CYS A 138 6.61 -21.58 -8.52
CA CYS A 138 6.57 -23.03 -8.58
C CYS A 138 5.15 -23.50 -8.26
#